data_AF-A0A2V9MBC4-F1
#
_entry.id   AF-A0A2V9MBC4-F1
#
_cell.length_a   1.000
_cell.length_b   1.000
_cell.length_c   1.000
_cell.angle_alpha   90.00
_cell.angle_beta   90.00
_cell.angle_gamma   90.00
#
_symmetry.space_group_name_H-M   'P 1'
#
loop_
_entity.id
_entity.type
_entity.pdbx_description
1 polymer ?
#
loop_
_entity_poly.entity_id
_entity_poly.type
_entity_poly.pdbx_seq_one_letter_code
_entity_poly.pdbx_strand_id
1 'polypeptide(L)'
;MRFKVYGFFITLSATGLLLAGNPFAISTARVLENSAAARSNSADFENIVQPVLANTCAPCHNDRVASGGLNLSLFSKPGSIAERREGWEKILQKLRTGQMPPKGVPRPTEGQIDALIQFIQGEFDKADRNTKPDPGRVTARRLNRNEYSNTIRDLLGVEFRAEKDFPTDDSGYGFDNMGNVLTISPVLMEKYLAAAERIAAKAIGADPLPTKPLVAEYHAKNKTIRRPDVSTIEATHRVEWDGEYIIRIGLPGERAPDGKPVTMGFWMDGKLLHTRSVETKPSKLVYFDAYSEEDIRLYLPAGDHTFRAAFIDDAFARGLSEKDVYNNKKNKFLNMMAFVGPFPAKVEKPSREKILICDPNSGPACVEQILSTLARRAYRRPVTKREVASLVEFVGMARAEGQTVEQGIQLAVQAMLVSPHFLFRIERDPDPTDPAKVHQISDIELASRLSYFLWSSMPDDELLGLAEAGKLRAPGVLEGQVKRMLADERSAALADNFAGQWLETRNLDSLKPDPQKFPEWRPELRDAMKTETRMFFEAILRENRPLSEFLDAKFTFLNGPLAKHYGIEGVTGPDFRRVELTTDQRGGILSQASVLAVSSYPTRT
;
A
#
# COMPACT_ATOMS: atom_id res chain seq x y z
N MET A 1 -44.20 40.68 13.24
CA MET A 1 -44.44 42.09 13.65
C MET A 1 -43.51 42.97 12.83
N ARG A 2 -44.06 43.99 12.16
CA ARG A 2 -43.39 44.89 11.19
C ARG A 2 -42.46 45.92 11.87
N PHE A 3 -41.59 46.56 11.06
CA PHE A 3 -41.19 47.99 10.98
C PHE A 3 -39.66 48.14 10.72
N LYS A 4 -39.20 48.54 9.51
CA LYS A 4 -39.02 49.89 8.90
C LYS A 4 -38.01 50.79 9.66
N VAL A 5 -36.80 51.02 9.13
CA VAL A 5 -36.32 52.10 8.20
C VAL A 5 -36.14 53.48 8.84
N TYR A 6 -34.91 54.03 8.79
CA TYR A 6 -34.48 55.44 8.56
C TYR A 6 -32.99 55.38 8.13
N GLY A 7 -32.43 56.04 7.12
CA GLY A 7 -32.87 57.14 6.27
C GLY A 7 -32.27 58.47 6.73
N PHE A 8 -31.06 58.84 6.27
CA PHE A 8 -30.58 60.23 6.32
C PHE A 8 -29.71 60.57 5.09
N PHE A 9 -30.15 61.60 4.37
CA PHE A 9 -29.48 62.30 3.27
C PHE A 9 -28.69 63.48 3.83
N ILE A 10 -27.49 63.75 3.29
CA ILE A 10 -26.95 65.11 3.19
C ILE A 10 -26.29 65.26 1.81
N THR A 11 -26.80 66.20 1.04
CA THR A 11 -26.23 66.79 -0.18
C THR A 11 -25.54 68.10 0.18
N LEU A 12 -24.35 68.38 -0.38
CA LEU A 12 -23.96 69.73 -0.79
C LEU A 12 -22.82 69.71 -1.84
N SER A 13 -22.88 70.71 -2.71
CA SER A 13 -22.37 70.75 -4.09
C SER A 13 -20.96 71.34 -4.29
N ALA A 14 -20.36 70.94 -5.42
CA ALA A 14 -19.55 71.69 -6.41
C ALA A 14 -18.27 72.44 -5.92
N THR A 15 -17.17 72.59 -6.66
CA THR A 15 -16.91 72.64 -8.12
C THR A 15 -15.40 72.46 -8.34
N GLY A 16 -14.95 71.77 -9.39
CA GLY A 16 -13.51 71.64 -9.71
C GLY A 16 -13.26 70.99 -11.08
N LEU A 17 -12.87 71.83 -12.03
CA LEU A 17 -12.77 71.68 -13.48
C LEU A 17 -11.96 70.48 -14.03
N LEU A 18 -12.39 70.03 -15.22
CA LEU A 18 -11.90 68.98 -16.11
C LEU A 18 -10.44 69.13 -16.61
N LEU A 19 -9.74 68.00 -16.72
CA LEU A 19 -8.90 67.67 -17.89
C LEU A 19 -9.08 66.17 -18.22
N ALA A 20 -9.36 65.89 -19.49
CA ALA A 20 -9.88 64.63 -20.01
C ALA A 20 -8.83 63.52 -20.08
N GLY A 21 -9.23 62.30 -19.69
CA GLY A 21 -8.53 61.04 -19.95
C GLY A 21 -9.53 59.90 -19.85
N ASN A 22 -9.94 59.34 -20.99
CA ASN A 22 -11.06 58.43 -21.17
C ASN A 22 -10.71 56.99 -20.67
N PRO A 23 -11.35 56.41 -19.63
CA PRO A 23 -11.06 55.04 -19.18
C PRO A 23 -11.99 53.99 -19.80
N PHE A 24 -12.59 54.27 -20.96
CA PHE A 24 -13.62 53.42 -21.57
C PHE A 24 -13.13 52.37 -22.59
N ALA A 25 -11.82 52.09 -22.64
CA ALA A 25 -11.24 51.20 -23.66
C ALA A 25 -10.98 49.74 -23.23
N ILE A 26 -11.10 49.38 -21.94
CA ILE A 26 -10.69 48.04 -21.45
C ILE A 26 -11.87 47.06 -21.27
N SER A 27 -13.12 47.54 -21.27
CA SER A 27 -14.30 46.67 -21.11
C SER A 27 -14.85 46.11 -22.44
N THR A 28 -14.61 46.78 -23.57
CA THR A 28 -15.14 46.37 -24.88
C THR A 28 -14.33 45.23 -25.51
N ALA A 29 -13.02 45.14 -25.29
CA ALA A 29 -12.17 44.10 -25.87
C ALA A 29 -12.51 42.68 -25.37
N ARG A 30 -12.73 42.52 -24.05
CA ARG A 30 -13.11 41.23 -23.44
C ARG A 30 -14.51 40.75 -23.83
N VAL A 31 -15.43 41.68 -24.05
CA VAL A 31 -16.80 41.36 -24.53
C VAL A 31 -16.80 40.99 -26.02
N LEU A 32 -15.95 41.63 -26.82
CA LEU A 32 -15.79 41.32 -28.24
C LEU A 32 -15.06 39.98 -28.48
N GLU A 33 -14.04 39.63 -27.67
CA GLU A 33 -13.36 38.33 -27.74
C GLU A 33 -14.29 37.16 -27.35
N ASN A 34 -15.06 37.29 -26.27
CA ASN A 34 -16.05 36.27 -25.89
C ASN A 34 -17.17 36.13 -26.94
N SER A 35 -17.57 37.22 -27.60
CA SER A 35 -18.57 37.19 -28.67
C SER A 35 -18.04 36.55 -29.96
N ALA A 36 -16.76 36.75 -30.30
CA ALA A 36 -16.14 36.14 -31.47
C ALA A 36 -15.90 34.63 -31.27
N ALA A 37 -15.42 34.21 -30.09
CA ALA A 37 -15.24 32.81 -29.75
C ALA A 37 -16.58 32.03 -29.70
N ALA A 38 -17.62 32.64 -29.11
CA ALA A 38 -18.97 32.04 -29.10
C ALA A 38 -19.59 31.93 -30.50
N ARG A 39 -19.31 32.89 -31.41
CA ARG A 39 -19.75 32.83 -32.81
C ARG A 39 -18.99 31.77 -33.62
N SER A 40 -17.70 31.58 -33.38
CA SER A 40 -16.89 30.52 -34.01
C SER A 40 -17.39 29.13 -33.61
N ASN A 41 -17.65 28.91 -32.32
CA ASN A 41 -18.14 27.61 -31.82
C ASN A 41 -19.53 27.24 -32.34
N SER A 42 -20.41 28.22 -32.61
CA SER A 42 -21.71 27.97 -33.25
C SER A 42 -21.55 27.54 -34.71
N ALA A 43 -20.69 28.25 -35.47
CA ALA A 43 -20.44 27.95 -36.87
C ALA A 43 -19.78 26.57 -37.06
N ASP A 44 -18.82 26.22 -36.21
CA ASP A 44 -18.16 24.91 -36.27
C ASP A 44 -19.12 23.76 -35.91
N PHE A 45 -20.01 23.97 -34.93
CA PHE A 45 -21.06 22.99 -34.61
C PHE A 45 -22.03 22.79 -35.79
N GLU A 46 -22.48 23.88 -36.41
CA GLU A 46 -23.38 23.84 -37.57
C GLU A 46 -22.74 23.17 -38.79
N ASN A 47 -21.43 23.32 -38.98
CA ASN A 47 -20.72 22.77 -40.14
C ASN A 47 -20.20 21.33 -39.93
N ILE A 48 -19.78 20.98 -38.72
CA ILE A 48 -19.13 19.69 -38.42
C ILE A 48 -20.14 18.69 -37.84
N VAL A 49 -20.96 19.13 -36.89
CA VAL A 49 -21.77 18.23 -36.05
C VAL A 49 -23.17 18.05 -36.63
N GLN A 50 -23.83 19.16 -36.97
CA GLN A 50 -25.23 19.15 -37.41
C GLN A 50 -25.49 18.31 -38.67
N PRO A 51 -24.63 18.32 -39.72
CA PRO A 51 -24.87 17.53 -40.92
C PRO A 51 -24.85 16.03 -40.64
N VAL A 52 -23.96 15.56 -39.77
CA VAL A 52 -23.87 14.15 -39.37
C VAL A 52 -25.12 13.76 -38.59
N LEU A 53 -25.50 14.56 -37.59
CA LEU A 53 -26.71 14.30 -36.79
C LEU A 53 -27.97 14.26 -37.65
N ALA A 54 -28.15 15.23 -38.55
CA ALA A 54 -29.36 15.37 -39.36
C ALA A 54 -29.46 14.29 -40.45
N ASN A 55 -28.37 14.05 -41.19
CA ASN A 55 -28.43 13.20 -42.38
C ASN A 55 -28.24 11.71 -42.09
N THR A 56 -27.55 11.39 -40.99
CA THR A 56 -27.20 9.99 -40.66
C THR A 56 -27.97 9.47 -39.46
N CYS A 57 -28.08 10.27 -38.40
CA CYS A 57 -28.50 9.76 -37.10
C CYS A 57 -30.00 10.01 -36.82
N ALA A 58 -30.54 11.17 -37.24
CA ALA A 58 -31.91 11.58 -37.00
C ALA A 58 -33.01 10.65 -37.55
N PRO A 59 -32.82 9.90 -38.66
CA PRO A 59 -33.84 8.96 -39.13
C PRO A 59 -34.23 7.89 -38.09
N CYS A 60 -33.29 7.47 -37.24
CA CYS A 60 -33.52 6.45 -36.22
C CYS A 60 -33.59 7.00 -34.78
N HIS A 61 -32.89 8.10 -34.50
CA HIS A 61 -32.76 8.68 -33.15
C HIS A 61 -33.53 10.00 -33.03
N ASN A 62 -34.86 9.92 -33.16
CA ASN A 62 -35.78 11.05 -33.04
C ASN A 62 -36.82 10.81 -31.94
N ASP A 63 -37.71 11.78 -31.74
CA ASP A 63 -38.77 11.76 -30.72
C ASP A 63 -39.83 10.67 -30.94
N ARG A 64 -39.94 10.11 -32.15
CA ARG A 64 -40.90 9.06 -32.49
C ARG A 64 -40.28 7.66 -32.40
N VAL A 65 -39.15 7.46 -33.07
CA VAL A 65 -38.48 6.15 -33.18
C VAL A 65 -37.61 5.87 -31.95
N ALA A 66 -36.88 6.88 -31.46
CA ALA A 66 -36.02 6.83 -30.29
C ALA A 66 -35.18 5.55 -30.16
N SER A 67 -34.57 5.08 -31.25
CA SER A 67 -33.80 3.83 -31.25
C SER A 67 -32.73 3.85 -30.15
N GLY A 68 -32.68 2.80 -29.33
CA GLY A 68 -31.76 2.74 -28.19
C GLY A 68 -32.00 3.80 -27.11
N GLY A 69 -33.21 4.38 -27.04
CA GLY A 69 -33.59 5.40 -26.05
C GLY A 69 -33.01 6.79 -26.31
N LEU A 70 -32.43 7.04 -27.50
CA LEU A 70 -31.77 8.30 -27.83
C LEU A 70 -32.65 9.18 -28.73
N ASN A 71 -32.88 10.43 -28.30
CA ASN A 71 -33.55 11.47 -29.08
C ASN A 71 -32.59 12.62 -29.37
N LEU A 72 -32.17 12.77 -30.63
CA LEU A 72 -31.18 13.76 -31.06
C LEU A 72 -31.68 15.19 -31.13
N SER A 73 -33.00 15.42 -31.02
CA SER A 73 -33.52 16.80 -30.96
C SER A 73 -32.95 17.57 -29.77
N LEU A 74 -32.62 16.86 -28.68
CA LEU A 74 -31.99 17.39 -27.48
C LEU A 74 -30.51 17.76 -27.66
N PHE A 75 -29.88 17.29 -28.74
CA PHE A 75 -28.45 17.45 -29.06
C PHE A 75 -28.21 18.37 -30.27
N SER A 76 -29.27 19.01 -30.77
CA SER A 76 -29.27 19.74 -32.05
C SER A 76 -28.71 21.17 -31.98
N LYS A 77 -28.26 21.62 -30.80
CA LYS A 77 -27.76 22.99 -30.57
C LYS A 77 -26.36 22.97 -29.96
N PRO A 78 -25.51 23.98 -30.22
CA PRO A 78 -24.15 24.04 -29.67
C PRO A 78 -24.10 23.91 -28.14
N GLY A 79 -25.02 24.58 -27.42
CA GLY A 79 -25.08 24.52 -25.96
C GLY A 79 -25.36 23.13 -25.38
N SER A 80 -25.89 22.20 -26.19
CA SER A 80 -26.14 20.82 -25.75
C SER A 80 -24.88 20.07 -25.36
N ILE A 81 -23.70 20.47 -25.87
CA ILE A 81 -22.42 19.83 -25.54
C ILE A 81 -22.14 19.94 -24.05
N ALA A 82 -22.33 21.14 -23.47
CA ALA A 82 -22.16 21.36 -22.04
C ALA A 82 -23.36 20.84 -21.23
N GLU A 83 -24.59 21.09 -21.70
CA GLU A 83 -25.81 20.73 -20.97
C GLU A 83 -26.08 19.21 -20.89
N ARG A 84 -25.56 18.44 -21.86
CA ARG A 84 -25.89 17.01 -22.03
C ARG A 84 -24.65 16.14 -22.27
N ARG A 85 -23.58 16.45 -21.55
CA ARG A 85 -22.28 15.76 -21.65
C ARG A 85 -22.39 14.23 -21.63
N GLU A 86 -23.10 13.65 -20.66
CA GLU A 86 -23.24 12.19 -20.54
C GLU A 86 -23.84 11.55 -21.80
N GLY A 87 -24.81 12.23 -22.43
CA GLY A 87 -25.41 11.77 -23.69
C GLY A 87 -24.43 11.86 -24.86
N TRP A 88 -23.66 12.94 -24.94
CA TRP A 88 -22.61 13.12 -25.95
C TRP A 88 -21.48 12.10 -25.77
N GLU A 89 -21.06 11.79 -24.55
CA GLU A 89 -20.05 10.75 -24.26
C GLU A 89 -20.50 9.38 -24.76
N LYS A 90 -21.78 9.01 -24.54
CA LYS A 90 -22.36 7.78 -25.08
C LYS A 90 -22.38 7.77 -26.62
N ILE A 91 -22.74 8.90 -27.25
CA ILE A 91 -22.71 9.03 -28.72
C ILE A 91 -21.28 8.83 -29.24
N LEU A 92 -20.30 9.56 -28.68
CA LEU A 92 -18.89 9.45 -29.07
C LEU A 92 -18.34 8.04 -28.86
N GLN A 93 -18.69 7.37 -27.77
CA GLN A 93 -18.28 5.99 -27.52
C GLN A 93 -18.79 5.03 -28.62
N LYS A 94 -20.05 5.18 -29.04
CA LYS A 94 -20.64 4.35 -30.11
C LYS A 94 -20.04 4.64 -31.49
N LEU A 95 -19.64 5.88 -31.75
CA LEU A 95 -18.92 6.25 -32.96
C LEU A 95 -17.48 5.71 -32.96
N ARG A 96 -16.73 5.91 -31.87
CA ARG A 96 -15.35 5.41 -31.70
C ARG A 96 -15.25 3.89 -31.84
N THR A 97 -16.25 3.16 -31.37
CA THR A 97 -16.31 1.70 -31.46
C THR A 97 -16.91 1.19 -32.78
N GLY A 98 -17.31 2.08 -33.70
CA GLY A 98 -17.91 1.73 -34.98
C GLY A 98 -19.27 1.02 -34.89
N GLN A 99 -19.89 1.04 -33.71
CA GLN A 99 -21.20 0.40 -33.46
C GLN A 99 -22.34 1.17 -34.11
N MET A 100 -22.18 2.48 -34.32
CA MET A 100 -23.12 3.34 -35.01
C MET A 100 -22.43 4.08 -36.18
N PRO A 101 -23.11 4.24 -37.33
CA PRO A 101 -24.40 3.65 -37.71
C PRO A 101 -24.32 2.10 -37.88
N PRO A 102 -25.43 1.37 -37.67
CA PRO A 102 -25.43 -0.09 -37.79
C PRO A 102 -25.21 -0.54 -39.25
N LYS A 103 -24.92 -1.84 -39.44
CA LYS A 103 -24.72 -2.41 -40.79
C LYS A 103 -25.94 -2.14 -41.67
N GLY A 104 -25.71 -1.71 -42.91
CA GLY A 104 -26.76 -1.42 -43.89
C GLY A 104 -27.25 0.03 -43.91
N VAL A 105 -26.81 0.87 -42.97
CA VAL A 105 -27.09 2.32 -42.98
C VAL A 105 -25.93 3.07 -43.64
N PRO A 106 -26.17 4.04 -44.54
CA PRO A 106 -25.12 4.88 -45.09
C PRO A 106 -24.28 5.51 -43.97
N ARG A 107 -22.97 5.33 -44.04
CA ARG A 107 -22.03 5.85 -43.04
C ARG A 107 -21.41 7.17 -43.52
N PRO A 108 -21.22 8.15 -42.63
CA PRO A 108 -20.35 9.28 -42.92
C PRO A 108 -18.95 8.79 -43.24
N THR A 109 -18.18 9.62 -43.95
CA THR A 109 -16.76 9.33 -44.19
C THR A 109 -16.00 9.28 -42.86
N GLU A 110 -14.90 8.53 -42.81
CA GLU A 110 -14.04 8.45 -41.63
C GLU A 110 -13.60 9.84 -41.15
N GLY A 111 -13.20 10.72 -42.09
CA GLY A 111 -12.87 12.11 -41.79
C GLY A 111 -14.02 12.94 -41.18
N GLN A 112 -15.28 12.67 -41.54
CA GLN A 112 -16.44 13.33 -40.91
C GLN A 112 -16.69 12.83 -39.49
N ILE A 113 -16.50 11.53 -39.25
CA ILE A 113 -16.61 10.95 -37.90
C ILE A 113 -15.50 11.47 -37.01
N ASP A 114 -14.25 11.49 -37.51
CA ASP A 114 -13.10 11.99 -36.76
C ASP A 114 -13.22 13.48 -36.44
N ALA A 115 -13.64 14.29 -37.41
CA ALA A 115 -13.87 15.72 -37.18
C ALA A 115 -14.95 15.97 -36.11
N LEU A 116 -16.05 15.22 -36.13
CA LEU A 116 -17.09 15.30 -35.10
C LEU A 116 -16.55 14.88 -33.73
N ILE A 117 -15.81 13.78 -33.65
CA ILE A 117 -15.22 13.31 -32.38
C ILE A 117 -14.24 14.34 -31.83
N GLN A 118 -13.35 14.87 -32.67
CA GLN A 118 -12.35 15.87 -32.28
C GLN A 118 -13.00 17.17 -31.82
N PHE A 119 -14.03 17.64 -32.52
CA PHE A 119 -14.73 18.87 -32.15
C PHE A 119 -15.42 18.76 -30.79
N ILE A 120 -16.23 17.72 -30.56
CA ILE A 120 -16.94 17.54 -29.29
C ILE A 120 -15.94 17.31 -28.14
N GLN A 121 -14.88 16.52 -28.37
CA GLN A 121 -13.83 16.32 -27.37
C GLN A 121 -13.11 17.63 -27.04
N GLY A 122 -12.80 18.46 -28.04
CA GLY A 122 -12.18 19.77 -27.82
C GLY A 122 -13.07 20.72 -27.01
N GLU A 123 -14.39 20.66 -27.19
CA GLU A 123 -15.35 21.41 -26.36
C GLU A 123 -15.42 20.88 -24.93
N PHE A 124 -15.34 19.56 -24.72
CA PHE A 124 -15.18 18.99 -23.38
C PHE A 124 -13.88 19.44 -22.71
N ASP A 125 -12.76 19.39 -23.42
CA ASP A 125 -11.47 19.81 -22.88
C ASP A 125 -11.48 21.31 -22.51
N LYS A 126 -12.14 22.17 -23.29
CA LYS A 126 -12.34 23.59 -22.98
C LYS A 126 -13.23 23.78 -21.74
N ALA A 127 -14.30 23.00 -21.61
CA ALA A 127 -15.19 23.05 -20.45
C ALA A 127 -14.49 22.57 -19.18
N ASP A 128 -13.71 21.49 -19.28
CA ASP A 128 -12.96 20.90 -18.17
C ASP A 128 -11.87 21.83 -17.64
N ARG A 129 -11.15 22.54 -18.52
CA ARG A 129 -10.16 23.55 -18.12
C ARG A 129 -10.73 24.66 -17.24
N ASN A 130 -12.02 24.97 -17.39
CA ASN A 130 -12.70 26.05 -16.67
C ASN A 130 -13.53 25.55 -15.48
N THR A 131 -13.70 24.24 -15.34
CA THR A 131 -14.41 23.65 -14.21
C THR A 131 -13.49 23.66 -13.00
N LYS A 132 -13.94 24.26 -11.90
CA LYS A 132 -13.21 24.17 -10.63
C LYS A 132 -13.29 22.71 -10.15
N PRO A 133 -12.17 22.01 -9.94
CA PRO A 133 -12.19 20.68 -9.37
C PRO A 133 -12.90 20.71 -8.02
N ASP A 134 -13.90 19.85 -7.84
CA ASP A 134 -14.50 19.57 -6.54
C ASP A 134 -13.90 18.25 -6.03
N PRO A 135 -12.92 18.30 -5.11
CA PRO A 135 -12.30 17.09 -4.57
C PRO A 135 -13.19 16.38 -3.54
N GLY A 136 -14.39 16.89 -3.26
CA GLY A 136 -15.26 16.41 -2.20
C GLY A 136 -14.78 16.79 -0.80
N ARG A 137 -15.53 16.36 0.22
CA ARG A 137 -15.18 16.57 1.63
C ARG A 137 -14.38 15.39 2.16
N VAL A 138 -13.37 15.70 2.98
CA VAL A 138 -12.58 14.69 3.68
C VAL A 138 -13.04 14.62 5.13
N THR A 139 -13.35 13.42 5.61
CA THR A 139 -13.59 13.15 7.03
C THR A 139 -12.27 12.82 7.74
N ALA A 140 -12.27 12.89 9.06
CA ALA A 140 -11.15 12.37 9.84
C ALA A 140 -10.94 10.88 9.51
N ARG A 141 -9.75 10.53 9.02
CA ARG A 141 -9.42 9.15 8.64
C ARG A 141 -8.68 8.48 9.78
N ARG A 142 -9.29 7.49 10.41
CA ARG A 142 -8.56 6.63 11.36
C ARG A 142 -7.45 5.88 10.60
N LEU A 143 -6.33 5.59 11.26
CA LEU A 143 -5.37 4.63 10.74
C LEU A 143 -6.03 3.25 10.69
N ASN A 144 -6.12 2.65 9.50
CA ASN A 144 -6.53 1.25 9.40
C ASN A 144 -5.45 0.34 10.01
N ARG A 145 -5.71 -0.97 10.13
CA ARG A 145 -4.78 -1.92 10.77
C ARG A 145 -3.37 -1.88 10.16
N ASN A 146 -3.27 -1.87 8.83
CA ASN A 146 -1.98 -1.84 8.14
C ASN A 146 -1.24 -0.51 8.38
N GLU A 147 -1.96 0.61 8.27
CA GLU A 147 -1.43 1.95 8.54
C GLU A 147 -0.96 2.10 10.00
N TYR A 148 -1.70 1.55 10.96
CA TYR A 148 -1.32 1.54 12.38
C TYR A 148 -0.04 0.72 12.60
N SER A 149 0.00 -0.53 12.13
CA SER A 149 1.18 -1.40 12.24
C SER A 149 2.44 -0.78 11.65
N ASN A 150 2.35 -0.27 10.42
CA ASN A 150 3.48 0.38 9.75
C ASN A 150 3.94 1.64 10.50
N THR A 151 2.99 2.44 10.99
CA THR A 151 3.31 3.66 11.74
C THR A 151 4.00 3.32 13.06
N ILE A 152 3.59 2.27 13.77
CA ILE A 152 4.26 1.82 15.01
C ILE A 152 5.69 1.37 14.73
N ARG A 153 5.92 0.57 13.68
CA ARG A 153 7.27 0.16 13.25
C ARG A 153 8.13 1.38 12.93
N ASP A 154 7.62 2.30 12.11
CA ASP A 154 8.39 3.44 11.63
C ASP A 154 8.62 4.51 12.72
N LEU A 155 7.74 4.59 13.73
CA LEU A 155 7.84 5.49 14.88
C LEU A 155 8.74 4.94 15.98
N LEU A 156 8.48 3.71 16.41
CA LEU A 156 9.06 3.14 17.63
C LEU A 156 10.05 2.00 17.37
N GLY A 157 10.13 1.48 16.13
CA GLY A 157 10.98 0.33 15.82
C GLY A 157 10.43 -0.97 16.42
N VAL A 158 9.13 -1.06 16.66
CA VAL A 158 8.46 -2.23 17.24
C VAL A 158 7.53 -2.84 16.21
N GLU A 159 7.63 -4.16 16.00
CA GLU A 159 6.70 -4.91 15.15
C GLU A 159 5.39 -5.22 15.87
N PHE A 160 4.28 -4.71 15.34
CA PHE A 160 2.93 -4.89 15.89
C PHE A 160 1.96 -5.37 14.81
N ARG A 161 1.10 -6.34 15.13
CA ARG A 161 0.16 -6.98 14.18
C ARG A 161 -1.28 -6.59 14.47
N ALA A 162 -1.67 -5.40 14.03
CA ALA A 162 -3.01 -4.89 14.21
C ALA A 162 -4.08 -5.80 13.59
N GLU A 163 -3.76 -6.54 12.53
CA GLU A 163 -4.68 -7.47 11.88
C GLU A 163 -5.02 -8.71 12.73
N LYS A 164 -4.19 -9.03 13.72
CA LYS A 164 -4.45 -10.10 14.70
C LYS A 164 -5.15 -9.59 15.95
N ASP A 165 -4.79 -8.39 16.38
CA ASP A 165 -5.22 -7.85 17.68
C ASP A 165 -6.51 -7.02 17.60
N PHE A 166 -6.75 -6.34 16.48
CA PHE A 166 -7.90 -5.47 16.28
C PHE A 166 -9.00 -6.17 15.50
N PRO A 167 -10.28 -5.76 15.62
CA PRO A 167 -11.35 -6.16 14.70
C PRO A 167 -11.09 -5.70 13.26
N THR A 168 -11.77 -6.33 12.30
CA THR A 168 -11.61 -5.97 10.88
C THR A 168 -12.16 -4.61 10.54
N ASP A 169 -11.36 -3.87 9.75
CA ASP A 169 -11.74 -2.58 9.22
C ASP A 169 -12.82 -2.76 8.15
N ASP A 170 -13.86 -1.93 8.21
CA ASP A 170 -14.87 -1.89 7.18
C ASP A 170 -14.27 -1.38 5.86
N SER A 171 -14.75 -1.93 4.74
CA SER A 171 -14.31 -1.52 3.40
C SER A 171 -15.34 -0.63 2.73
N GLY A 172 -14.89 0.46 2.12
CA GLY A 172 -15.71 1.36 1.30
C GLY A 172 -15.14 1.42 -0.11
N TYR A 173 -15.98 1.28 -1.14
CA TYR A 173 -15.54 1.28 -2.56
C TYR A 173 -14.40 0.28 -2.86
N GLY A 174 -14.33 -0.83 -2.13
CA GLY A 174 -13.27 -1.84 -2.27
C GLY A 174 -11.98 -1.57 -1.48
N PHE A 175 -11.93 -0.50 -0.67
CA PHE A 175 -10.74 -0.12 0.10
C PHE A 175 -11.02 -0.01 1.61
N ASP A 176 -10.09 -0.54 2.40
CA ASP A 176 -10.08 -0.58 3.88
C ASP A 176 -9.47 0.68 4.54
N ASN A 177 -9.20 1.74 3.77
CA ASN A 177 -8.62 3.01 4.26
C ASN A 177 -9.56 4.22 4.07
N MET A 178 -10.85 3.96 3.80
CA MET A 178 -11.84 4.99 3.54
C MET A 178 -12.39 5.59 4.85
N GLY A 179 -12.10 6.86 5.11
CA GLY A 179 -12.40 7.51 6.39
C GLY A 179 -13.87 7.56 6.80
N ASN A 180 -14.80 7.44 5.86
CA ASN A 180 -16.24 7.45 6.13
C ASN A 180 -16.78 6.13 6.71
N VAL A 181 -16.04 5.03 6.57
CA VAL A 181 -16.43 3.71 7.11
C VAL A 181 -15.55 3.27 8.29
N LEU A 182 -14.44 3.96 8.56
CA LEU A 182 -13.52 3.63 9.65
C LEU A 182 -13.98 4.15 11.02
N THR A 183 -15.08 3.60 11.52
CA THR A 183 -15.60 3.92 12.87
C THR A 183 -14.74 3.31 14.00
N ILE A 184 -14.92 3.79 15.23
CA ILE A 184 -14.33 3.20 16.44
C ILE A 184 -15.44 2.58 17.28
N SER A 185 -15.39 1.26 17.44
CA SER A 185 -16.23 0.54 18.39
C SER A 185 -15.61 0.59 19.79
N PRO A 186 -16.41 0.43 20.87
CA PRO A 186 -15.87 0.31 22.23
C PRO A 186 -14.79 -0.77 22.36
N VAL A 187 -15.01 -1.93 21.72
CA VAL A 187 -14.04 -3.04 21.69
C VAL A 187 -12.73 -2.61 21.03
N LEU A 188 -12.79 -1.88 19.92
CA LEU A 188 -11.58 -1.40 19.26
C LEU A 188 -10.81 -0.40 20.16
N MET A 189 -11.51 0.45 20.91
CA MET A 189 -10.87 1.37 21.86
C MET A 189 -10.15 0.62 22.99
N GLU A 190 -10.77 -0.41 23.57
CA GLU A 190 -10.12 -1.28 24.56
C GLU A 190 -8.86 -1.94 23.99
N LYS A 191 -8.94 -2.41 22.73
CA LYS A 191 -7.79 -3.00 22.03
C LYS A 191 -6.68 -1.98 21.79
N TYR A 192 -7.00 -0.72 21.46
CA TYR A 192 -5.99 0.34 21.34
C TYR A 192 -5.26 0.60 22.67
N LEU A 193 -5.98 0.65 23.79
CA LEU A 193 -5.38 0.84 25.11
C LEU A 193 -4.41 -0.29 25.48
N ALA A 194 -4.86 -1.55 25.32
CA ALA A 194 -4.03 -2.72 25.59
C ALA A 194 -2.83 -2.82 24.63
N ALA A 195 -3.02 -2.47 23.35
CA ALA A 195 -1.94 -2.42 22.38
C ALA A 195 -0.91 -1.34 22.74
N ALA A 196 -1.36 -0.13 23.08
CA ALA A 196 -0.49 0.99 23.42
C ALA A 196 0.42 0.67 24.62
N GLU A 197 -0.12 0.02 25.66
CA GLU A 197 0.67 -0.44 26.82
C GLU A 197 1.77 -1.42 26.40
N ARG A 198 1.40 -2.50 25.68
CA ARG A 198 2.35 -3.53 25.22
C ARG A 198 3.39 -2.97 24.27
N ILE A 199 2.98 -2.12 23.33
CA ILE A 199 3.88 -1.50 22.35
C ILE A 199 4.87 -0.59 23.09
N ALA A 200 4.40 0.27 23.99
CA ALA A 200 5.26 1.19 24.73
C ALA A 200 6.26 0.43 25.63
N ALA A 201 5.81 -0.64 26.31
CA ALA A 201 6.69 -1.48 27.13
C ALA A 201 7.78 -2.17 26.29
N LYS A 202 7.43 -2.71 25.12
CA LYS A 202 8.41 -3.29 24.18
C LYS A 202 9.37 -2.23 23.64
N ALA A 203 8.87 -1.05 23.30
CA ALA A 203 9.63 0.05 22.73
C ALA A 203 10.72 0.57 23.68
N ILE A 204 10.38 0.76 24.95
CA ILE A 204 11.33 1.19 25.99
C ILE A 204 12.14 0.00 26.54
N GLY A 205 11.81 -1.24 26.18
CA GLY A 205 12.51 -2.44 26.67
C GLY A 205 12.19 -2.79 28.12
N ALA A 206 11.07 -2.29 28.65
CA ALA A 206 10.57 -2.63 29.97
C ALA A 206 9.76 -3.94 30.01
N ASP A 207 9.50 -4.55 28.85
CA ASP A 207 8.85 -5.87 28.75
C ASP A 207 9.81 -6.98 29.24
N PRO A 208 9.49 -7.68 30.35
CA PRO A 208 10.38 -8.69 30.91
C PRO A 208 10.45 -9.92 30.00
N LEU A 209 11.64 -10.52 29.90
CA LEU A 209 11.78 -11.82 29.26
C LEU A 209 10.99 -12.89 30.04
N PRO A 210 10.42 -13.90 29.36
CA PRO A 210 9.77 -15.01 30.03
C PRO A 210 10.74 -15.72 30.98
N THR A 211 10.24 -16.14 32.15
CA THR A 211 11.05 -16.79 33.20
C THR A 211 11.61 -18.14 32.79
N LYS A 212 11.02 -18.77 31.76
CA LYS A 212 11.53 -19.98 31.12
C LYS A 212 11.65 -19.73 29.62
N PRO A 213 12.72 -20.24 28.96
CA PRO A 213 12.80 -20.22 27.51
C PRO A 213 11.59 -20.90 26.90
N LEU A 214 10.94 -20.23 25.96
CA LEU A 214 9.90 -20.80 25.14
C LEU A 214 10.53 -21.70 24.08
N VAL A 215 9.77 -22.71 23.65
CA VAL A 215 10.17 -23.62 22.58
C VAL A 215 9.09 -23.56 21.50
N ALA A 216 9.46 -23.09 20.31
CA ALA A 216 8.62 -23.17 19.12
C ALA A 216 9.22 -24.18 18.16
N GLU A 217 8.54 -25.30 17.93
CA GLU A 217 9.03 -26.39 17.09
C GLU A 217 8.22 -26.50 15.79
N TYR A 218 8.95 -26.59 14.68
CA TYR A 218 8.41 -26.77 13.35
C TYR A 218 8.94 -28.09 12.79
N HIS A 219 8.05 -28.90 12.22
CA HIS A 219 8.38 -30.26 11.80
C HIS A 219 7.69 -30.61 10.47
N ALA A 220 8.41 -31.28 9.58
CA ALA A 220 7.88 -31.69 8.27
C ALA A 220 6.66 -32.60 8.38
N LYS A 221 6.63 -33.52 9.35
CA LYS A 221 5.51 -34.46 9.60
C LYS A 221 4.18 -33.75 9.89
N ASN A 222 4.22 -32.62 10.59
CA ASN A 222 3.03 -31.85 10.97
C ASN A 222 2.73 -30.72 9.96
N LYS A 223 3.45 -30.69 8.83
CA LYS A 223 3.31 -29.69 7.76
C LYS A 223 3.48 -28.24 8.25
N THR A 224 4.25 -28.04 9.31
CA THR A 224 4.58 -26.70 9.83
C THR A 224 5.88 -26.15 9.22
N ILE A 225 6.61 -26.97 8.47
CA ILE A 225 7.76 -26.58 7.64
C ILE A 225 7.40 -26.71 6.17
N ARG A 226 7.79 -25.70 5.38
CA ARG A 226 7.78 -25.73 3.91
C ARG A 226 9.09 -26.33 3.39
N ARG A 227 9.02 -27.05 2.27
CA ARG A 227 10.20 -27.59 1.57
C ARG A 227 10.29 -27.00 0.17
N PRO A 228 11.04 -25.90 -0.01
CA PRO A 228 11.21 -25.31 -1.34
C PRO A 228 11.90 -26.23 -2.35
N ASP A 229 12.82 -27.07 -1.88
CA ASP A 229 13.53 -28.07 -2.65
C ASP A 229 13.97 -29.25 -1.74
N VAL A 230 14.72 -30.20 -2.31
CA VAL A 230 15.14 -31.45 -1.63
C VAL A 230 16.07 -31.24 -0.44
N SER A 231 16.80 -30.13 -0.41
CA SER A 231 17.86 -29.83 0.56
C SER A 231 17.55 -28.59 1.39
N THR A 232 16.34 -28.02 1.28
CA THR A 232 15.93 -26.79 1.96
C THR A 232 14.66 -26.98 2.78
N ILE A 233 14.67 -26.48 4.01
CA ILE A 233 13.48 -26.30 4.84
C ILE A 233 13.29 -24.83 5.17
N GLU A 234 12.04 -24.40 5.23
CA GLU A 234 11.66 -23.03 5.55
C GLU A 234 10.52 -23.02 6.56
N ALA A 235 10.63 -22.15 7.56
CA ALA A 235 9.60 -21.94 8.57
C ALA A 235 9.42 -20.44 8.78
N THR A 236 8.16 -19.99 8.79
CA THR A 236 7.83 -18.64 9.26
C THR A 236 7.62 -18.72 10.76
N HIS A 237 8.42 -17.96 11.51
CA HIS A 237 8.35 -17.90 12.96
C HIS A 237 8.33 -16.45 13.41
N ARG A 238 7.46 -16.16 14.39
CA ARG A 238 7.40 -14.87 15.05
C ARG A 238 8.29 -14.90 16.27
N VAL A 239 9.35 -14.09 16.23
CA VAL A 239 10.22 -13.84 17.37
C VAL A 239 9.52 -12.79 18.24
N GLU A 240 9.04 -13.20 19.41
CA GLU A 240 8.25 -12.33 20.29
C GLU A 240 9.09 -11.29 21.04
N TRP A 241 10.36 -11.59 21.29
CA TRP A 241 11.30 -10.74 22.02
C TRP A 241 12.65 -10.68 21.31
N ASP A 242 13.23 -9.48 21.26
CA ASP A 242 14.65 -9.32 20.98
C ASP A 242 15.46 -10.11 22.01
N GLY A 243 16.33 -11.00 21.55
CA GLY A 243 17.13 -11.82 22.45
C GLY A 243 18.00 -12.83 21.75
N GLU A 244 18.80 -13.56 22.53
CA GLU A 244 19.50 -14.72 22.01
C GLU A 244 18.55 -15.93 21.97
N TYR A 245 18.62 -16.70 20.90
CA TYR A 245 17.87 -17.93 20.72
C TYR A 245 18.81 -19.06 20.33
N ILE A 246 18.52 -20.27 20.79
CA ILE A 246 19.11 -21.48 20.25
C ILE A 246 18.18 -21.96 19.13
N ILE A 247 18.70 -21.94 17.91
CA ILE A 247 18.09 -22.54 16.74
C ILE A 247 18.56 -23.98 16.67
N ARG A 248 17.63 -24.91 16.78
CA ARG A 248 17.89 -26.34 16.72
C ARG A 248 17.40 -26.91 15.41
N ILE A 249 18.29 -27.52 14.65
CA ILE A 249 17.97 -28.15 13.37
C ILE A 249 18.03 -29.67 13.50
N GLY A 250 16.89 -30.33 13.24
CA GLY A 250 16.78 -31.78 13.28
C GLY A 250 17.21 -32.44 11.98
N LEU A 251 18.09 -33.44 12.12
CA LEU A 251 18.75 -34.14 11.02
C LEU A 251 18.59 -35.67 11.21
N PRO A 252 17.42 -36.24 10.87
CA PRO A 252 17.24 -37.68 10.82
C PRO A 252 18.10 -38.32 9.74
N GLY A 253 18.43 -39.57 9.99
CA GLY A 253 19.12 -40.46 9.09
C GLY A 253 20.62 -40.24 9.00
N GLU A 254 21.21 -41.03 8.13
CA GLU A 254 22.64 -41.09 7.87
C GLU A 254 22.87 -41.48 6.40
N ARG A 255 24.06 -41.15 5.89
CA ARG A 255 24.54 -41.57 4.58
C ARG A 255 25.52 -42.74 4.75
N ALA A 256 25.89 -43.35 3.63
CA ALA A 256 26.90 -44.39 3.60
C ALA A 256 28.23 -43.92 4.25
N PRO A 257 29.10 -44.85 4.70
CA PRO A 257 30.35 -44.51 5.41
C PRO A 257 31.32 -43.59 4.66
N ASP A 258 31.25 -43.58 3.33
CA ASP A 258 32.00 -42.69 2.42
C ASP A 258 31.32 -41.33 2.19
N GLY A 259 30.16 -41.10 2.80
CA GLY A 259 29.43 -39.85 2.79
C GLY A 259 30.31 -38.70 3.29
N LYS A 260 30.45 -37.68 2.44
CA LYS A 260 31.20 -36.46 2.76
C LYS A 260 30.31 -35.52 3.59
N PRO A 261 30.89 -34.77 4.56
CA PRO A 261 30.18 -33.69 5.22
C PRO A 261 29.56 -32.71 4.22
N VAL A 262 28.46 -32.09 4.60
CA VAL A 262 27.77 -31.07 3.82
C VAL A 262 27.76 -29.75 4.56
N THR A 263 27.84 -28.64 3.82
CA THR A 263 27.74 -27.30 4.38
C THR A 263 26.27 -26.93 4.55
N MET A 264 25.84 -26.78 5.80
CA MET A 264 24.53 -26.25 6.16
C MET A 264 24.61 -24.73 6.32
N GLY A 265 23.70 -24.01 5.67
CA GLY A 265 23.45 -22.59 5.92
C GLY A 265 22.17 -22.37 6.71
N PHE A 266 22.11 -21.25 7.43
CA PHE A 266 20.91 -20.75 8.09
C PHE A 266 20.69 -19.28 7.69
N TRP A 267 19.50 -18.97 7.18
CA TRP A 267 19.10 -17.64 6.76
C TRP A 267 17.92 -17.15 7.57
N MET A 268 17.85 -15.83 7.73
CA MET A 268 16.68 -15.10 8.20
C MET A 268 16.38 -14.02 7.16
N ASP A 269 15.16 -14.02 6.63
CA ASP A 269 14.68 -13.07 5.61
C ASP A 269 15.62 -12.96 4.40
N GLY A 270 16.12 -14.11 3.95
CA GLY A 270 17.03 -14.21 2.80
C GLY A 270 18.49 -13.83 3.10
N LYS A 271 18.80 -13.31 4.29
CA LYS A 271 20.18 -13.01 4.72
C LYS A 271 20.81 -14.23 5.40
N LEU A 272 21.94 -14.70 4.88
CA LEU A 272 22.72 -15.78 5.48
C LEU A 272 23.29 -15.33 6.82
N LEU A 273 22.87 -15.96 7.91
CA LEU A 273 23.31 -15.64 9.28
C LEU A 273 24.41 -16.57 9.78
N HIS A 274 24.39 -17.83 9.37
CA HIS A 274 25.34 -18.83 9.86
C HIS A 274 25.60 -19.92 8.81
N THR A 275 26.81 -20.46 8.80
CA THR A 275 27.17 -21.65 8.03
C THR A 275 27.97 -22.61 8.89
N ARG A 276 27.77 -23.91 8.69
CA ARG A 276 28.48 -24.96 9.42
C ARG A 276 28.63 -26.23 8.58
N SER A 277 29.74 -26.93 8.73
CA SER A 277 29.92 -28.29 8.21
C SER A 277 29.18 -29.31 9.08
N VAL A 278 28.31 -30.11 8.47
CA VAL A 278 27.49 -31.14 9.11
C VAL A 278 27.95 -32.53 8.67
N GLU A 279 28.27 -33.38 9.64
CA GLU A 279 28.63 -34.77 9.37
C GLU A 279 27.43 -35.56 8.86
N THR A 280 27.58 -36.24 7.72
CA THR A 280 26.51 -37.06 7.14
C THR A 280 26.61 -38.54 7.45
N LYS A 281 27.71 -38.95 8.08
CA LYS A 281 28.02 -40.36 8.35
C LYS A 281 27.15 -40.95 9.46
N PRO A 282 27.14 -42.28 9.59
CA PRO A 282 26.38 -42.95 10.63
C PRO A 282 26.76 -42.52 12.05
N SER A 283 25.75 -42.25 12.87
CA SER A 283 25.99 -41.95 14.28
C SER A 283 26.34 -43.24 15.02
N LYS A 284 27.54 -43.31 15.62
CA LYS A 284 27.96 -44.46 16.42
C LYS A 284 27.18 -44.64 17.73
N LEU A 285 26.25 -43.72 18.05
CA LEU A 285 25.62 -43.58 19.36
C LEU A 285 24.12 -43.95 19.39
N VAL A 286 23.48 -44.25 18.25
CA VAL A 286 22.03 -44.51 18.23
C VAL A 286 21.70 -45.84 17.53
N TYR A 287 21.18 -46.80 18.30
CA TYR A 287 20.95 -48.19 17.84
C TYR A 287 19.66 -48.42 17.03
N PHE A 288 18.67 -47.51 17.10
CA PHE A 288 17.33 -47.77 16.54
C PHE A 288 16.85 -46.74 15.51
N ASP A 289 17.26 -45.46 15.61
CA ASP A 289 16.97 -44.42 14.63
C ASP A 289 18.08 -43.37 14.61
N ALA A 290 18.94 -43.38 13.60
CA ALA A 290 19.99 -42.37 13.45
C ALA A 290 19.35 -40.98 13.42
N TYR A 291 19.61 -40.18 14.46
CA TYR A 291 19.09 -38.83 14.60
C TYR A 291 20.16 -37.96 15.23
N SER A 292 20.32 -36.75 14.70
CA SER A 292 21.26 -35.76 15.21
C SER A 292 20.63 -34.38 15.13
N GLU A 293 21.16 -33.46 15.92
CA GLU A 293 20.70 -32.08 15.98
C GLU A 293 21.90 -31.15 15.87
N GLU A 294 21.71 -30.01 15.21
CA GLU A 294 22.67 -28.92 15.22
C GLU A 294 22.03 -27.72 15.92
N ASP A 295 22.69 -27.26 17.00
CA ASP A 295 22.28 -26.09 17.76
C ASP A 295 23.14 -24.88 17.36
N ILE A 296 22.48 -23.78 17.01
CA ILE A 296 23.11 -22.50 16.66
C ILE A 296 22.55 -21.43 17.59
N ARG A 297 23.42 -20.73 18.34
CA ARG A 297 22.99 -19.62 19.20
C ARG A 297 23.18 -18.29 18.48
N LEU A 298 22.08 -17.57 18.25
CA LEU A 298 22.07 -16.30 17.51
C LEU A 298 21.19 -15.28 18.23
N TYR A 299 21.52 -14.00 18.10
CA TYR A 299 20.58 -12.92 18.38
C TYR A 299 19.52 -12.88 17.28
N LEU A 300 18.25 -12.90 17.68
CA LEU A 300 17.12 -12.68 16.77
C LEU A 300 16.40 -11.40 17.17
N PRO A 301 16.18 -10.46 16.23
CA PRO A 301 15.28 -9.34 16.47
C PRO A 301 13.84 -9.83 16.60
N ALA A 302 13.01 -9.11 17.36
CA ALA A 302 11.59 -9.35 17.42
C ALA A 302 10.93 -9.01 16.08
N GLY A 303 9.96 -9.83 15.67
CA GLY A 303 9.30 -9.65 14.38
C GLY A 303 8.84 -10.98 13.77
N ASP A 304 8.10 -10.88 12.69
CA ASP A 304 7.78 -12.04 11.85
C ASP A 304 8.94 -12.25 10.88
N HIS A 305 9.57 -13.42 10.95
CA HIS A 305 10.75 -13.73 10.15
C HIS A 305 10.53 -15.03 9.39
N THR A 306 11.07 -15.09 8.18
CA THR A 306 11.19 -16.34 7.42
C THR A 306 12.58 -16.91 7.64
N PHE A 307 12.63 -18.06 8.30
CA PHE A 307 13.86 -18.77 8.57
C PHE A 307 14.03 -19.92 7.60
N ARG A 308 15.23 -20.06 7.07
CA ARG A 308 15.59 -21.12 6.13
C ARG A 308 16.81 -21.86 6.65
N ALA A 309 16.77 -23.18 6.61
CA ALA A 309 17.96 -24.01 6.72
C ALA A 309 18.11 -24.81 5.44
N ALA A 310 19.33 -24.90 4.90
CA ALA A 310 19.59 -25.62 3.67
C ALA A 310 20.98 -26.23 3.65
N PHE A 311 21.13 -27.38 2.99
CA PHE A 311 22.45 -27.87 2.58
C PHE A 311 22.85 -27.22 1.25
N ILE A 312 23.88 -26.38 1.27
CA ILE A 312 24.26 -25.49 0.16
C ILE A 312 24.95 -26.28 -0.96
N ASP A 313 25.75 -27.28 -0.61
CA ASP A 313 26.67 -28.01 -1.49
C ASP A 313 26.32 -29.51 -1.62
N ASP A 314 25.05 -29.85 -1.41
CA ASP A 314 24.59 -31.25 -1.35
C ASP A 314 24.21 -31.84 -2.71
N ALA A 315 25.22 -32.17 -3.52
CA ALA A 315 25.02 -32.85 -4.80
C ALA A 315 24.45 -34.28 -4.66
N PHE A 316 24.69 -34.93 -3.52
CA PHE A 316 24.23 -36.31 -3.27
C PHE A 316 22.70 -36.39 -3.22
N ALA A 317 22.05 -35.52 -2.44
CA ALA A 317 20.59 -35.54 -2.30
C ALA A 317 19.87 -35.27 -3.64
N ARG A 318 20.46 -34.47 -4.53
CA ARG A 318 19.91 -34.19 -5.87
C ARG A 318 19.93 -35.39 -6.80
N GLY A 319 20.80 -36.37 -6.56
CA GLY A 319 20.88 -37.61 -7.34
C GLY A 319 19.95 -38.72 -6.85
N LEU A 320 19.27 -38.53 -5.72
CA LEU A 320 18.37 -39.53 -5.14
C LEU A 320 17.00 -39.51 -5.83
N SER A 321 16.36 -40.69 -5.86
CA SER A 321 14.96 -40.79 -6.27
C SER A 321 14.02 -40.18 -5.21
N GLU A 322 12.83 -39.72 -5.61
CA GLU A 322 11.88 -39.05 -4.69
C GLU A 322 11.57 -39.88 -3.43
N LYS A 323 11.50 -41.21 -3.56
CA LYS A 323 11.26 -42.15 -2.44
C LYS A 323 12.46 -42.26 -1.47
N ASP A 324 13.67 -41.92 -1.91
CA ASP A 324 14.90 -42.09 -1.14
C ASP A 324 15.41 -40.79 -0.53
N VAL A 325 15.06 -39.62 -1.09
CA VAL A 325 15.51 -38.30 -0.61
C VAL A 325 15.22 -38.10 0.89
N TYR A 326 14.06 -38.55 1.36
CA TYR A 326 13.62 -38.42 2.77
C TYR A 326 13.57 -39.77 3.51
N ASN A 327 14.38 -40.74 3.09
CA ASN A 327 14.50 -42.03 3.73
C ASN A 327 15.70 -42.03 4.71
N ASN A 328 15.43 -42.15 6.00
CA ASN A 328 16.45 -42.09 7.06
C ASN A 328 17.52 -43.20 6.98
N LYS A 329 17.27 -44.28 6.23
CA LYS A 329 18.25 -45.36 5.98
C LYS A 329 19.14 -45.12 4.76
N LYS A 330 18.83 -44.09 3.96
CA LYS A 330 19.51 -43.79 2.68
C LYS A 330 20.10 -42.40 2.64
N ASN A 331 19.54 -41.47 3.40
CA ASN A 331 19.96 -40.08 3.42
C ASN A 331 19.83 -39.47 4.81
N LYS A 332 20.69 -38.50 5.06
CA LYS A 332 20.55 -37.53 6.15
C LYS A 332 19.96 -36.24 5.57
N PHE A 333 18.87 -35.74 6.15
CA PHE A 333 18.13 -34.61 5.60
C PHE A 333 17.57 -33.71 6.71
N LEU A 334 17.27 -32.46 6.37
CA LEU A 334 16.66 -31.48 7.28
C LEU A 334 15.18 -31.83 7.49
N ASN A 335 14.71 -31.95 8.74
CA ASN A 335 13.29 -32.28 8.99
C ASN A 335 12.57 -31.40 10.02
N MET A 336 13.32 -30.67 10.84
CA MET A 336 12.82 -29.93 11.98
C MET A 336 13.66 -28.66 12.18
N MET A 337 12.99 -27.62 12.63
CA MET A 337 13.60 -26.38 13.09
C MET A 337 12.88 -25.98 14.37
N ALA A 338 13.62 -25.79 15.46
CA ALA A 338 13.06 -25.30 16.72
C ALA A 338 13.79 -24.03 17.18
N PHE A 339 13.04 -23.13 17.79
CA PHE A 339 13.52 -21.88 18.37
C PHE A 339 13.36 -21.99 19.88
N VAL A 340 14.48 -21.98 20.59
CA VAL A 340 14.51 -22.07 22.06
C VAL A 340 15.04 -20.76 22.62
N GLY A 341 14.20 -20.01 23.34
CA GLY A 341 14.53 -18.68 23.84
C GLY A 341 13.27 -17.88 24.19
N PRO A 342 13.37 -16.56 24.43
CA PRO A 342 14.58 -15.74 24.40
C PRO A 342 15.49 -16.02 25.61
N PHE A 343 16.79 -15.85 25.41
CA PHE A 343 17.80 -15.65 26.45
C PHE A 343 18.23 -14.17 26.46
N PRO A 344 18.68 -13.64 27.61
CA PRO A 344 19.18 -12.27 27.69
C PRO A 344 20.30 -12.01 26.68
N ALA A 345 20.15 -10.96 25.87
CA ALA A 345 21.18 -10.46 24.97
C ALA A 345 21.85 -9.20 25.55
N LYS A 346 23.13 -8.98 25.22
CA LYS A 346 23.85 -7.74 25.56
C LYS A 346 23.70 -6.63 24.51
N VAL A 347 22.89 -6.87 23.49
CA VAL A 347 22.67 -5.94 22.38
C VAL A 347 21.58 -4.95 22.79
N GLU A 348 21.86 -3.66 22.68
CA GLU A 348 20.87 -2.60 22.90
C GLU A 348 19.74 -2.73 21.88
N LYS A 349 18.50 -2.53 22.32
CA LYS A 349 17.36 -2.70 21.41
C LYS A 349 17.32 -1.55 20.42
N PRO A 350 17.18 -1.80 19.10
CA PRO A 350 17.09 -0.72 18.10
C PRO A 350 15.94 0.27 18.39
N SER A 351 14.85 -0.20 18.99
CA SER A 351 13.73 0.65 19.45
C SER A 351 14.15 1.65 20.53
N ARG A 352 14.99 1.23 21.48
CA ARG A 352 15.50 2.10 22.55
C ARG A 352 16.43 3.17 21.99
N GLU A 353 17.36 2.81 21.11
CA GLU A 353 18.23 3.79 20.44
C GLU A 353 17.45 4.83 19.64
N LYS A 354 16.34 4.40 19.00
CA LYS A 354 15.46 5.27 18.22
C LYS A 354 14.66 6.25 19.08
N ILE A 355 14.33 5.87 20.31
CA ILE A 355 13.48 6.66 21.22
C ILE A 355 14.33 7.52 22.16
N LEU A 356 15.34 6.93 22.80
CA LEU A 356 16.18 7.55 23.81
C LEU A 356 17.37 8.26 23.14
N ILE A 357 17.07 9.34 22.41
CA ILE A 357 18.06 10.14 21.66
C ILE A 357 19.07 10.90 22.55
N CYS A 358 18.85 10.88 23.86
CA CYS A 358 19.74 11.35 24.92
C CYS A 358 19.47 10.54 26.19
N ASP A 359 20.38 10.58 27.18
CA ASP A 359 20.17 9.89 28.45
C ASP A 359 19.01 10.57 29.22
N PRO A 360 17.86 9.90 29.42
CA PRO A 360 16.72 10.50 30.10
C PRO A 360 17.01 10.87 31.57
N ASN A 361 18.06 10.30 32.17
CA ASN A 361 18.49 10.64 33.53
C ASN A 361 19.31 11.94 33.60
N SER A 362 19.72 12.50 32.46
CA SER A 362 20.46 13.77 32.40
C SER A 362 19.62 14.99 32.81
N GLY A 363 18.30 14.88 32.82
CA GLY A 363 17.38 15.87 33.36
C GLY A 363 16.14 16.16 32.49
N PRO A 364 15.27 17.07 32.95
CA PRO A 364 13.97 17.35 32.30
C PRO A 364 14.08 17.80 30.84
N ALA A 365 15.13 18.53 30.48
CA ALA A 365 15.33 19.01 29.11
C ALA A 365 15.50 17.86 28.09
N CYS A 366 16.20 16.79 28.47
CA CYS A 366 16.32 15.60 27.61
C CYS A 366 14.97 14.89 27.47
N VAL A 367 14.21 14.74 28.55
CA VAL A 367 12.85 14.15 28.51
C VAL A 367 11.93 14.95 27.60
N GLU A 368 11.92 16.28 27.71
CA GLU A 368 11.17 17.17 26.82
C GLU A 368 11.60 16.99 25.35
N GLN A 369 12.89 16.85 25.08
CA GLN A 369 13.42 16.64 23.73
C GLN A 369 12.98 15.29 23.14
N ILE A 370 13.05 14.20 23.93
CA ILE A 370 12.57 12.87 23.53
C ILE A 370 11.08 12.93 23.19
N LEU A 371 10.25 13.44 24.11
CA LEU A 371 8.80 13.45 23.95
C LEU A 371 8.34 14.39 22.83
N SER A 372 8.98 15.55 22.65
CA SER A 372 8.67 16.45 21.55
C SER A 372 9.04 15.87 20.18
N THR A 373 10.18 15.18 20.08
CA THR A 373 10.62 14.51 18.84
C THR A 373 9.65 13.38 18.46
N LEU A 374 9.28 12.54 19.43
CA LEU A 374 8.31 11.47 19.21
C LEU A 374 6.93 12.02 18.86
N ALA A 375 6.42 13.00 19.60
CA ALA A 375 5.10 13.55 19.38
C ALA A 375 5.01 14.29 18.02
N ARG A 376 6.07 14.99 17.58
CA ARG A 376 6.13 15.60 16.24
C ARG A 376 5.89 14.58 15.14
N ARG A 377 6.56 13.43 15.22
CA ARG A 377 6.41 12.34 14.24
C ARG A 377 5.06 11.62 14.39
N ALA A 378 4.68 11.28 15.62
CA ALA A 378 3.42 10.60 15.94
C ALA A 378 2.19 11.40 15.52
N TYR A 379 2.19 12.71 15.70
CA TYR A 379 1.08 13.60 15.32
C TYR A 379 1.23 14.17 13.91
N ARG A 380 2.39 13.94 13.27
CA ARG A 380 2.70 14.29 11.87
C ARG A 380 2.63 15.78 11.61
N ARG A 381 3.01 16.57 12.62
CA ARG A 381 3.00 18.04 12.60
C ARG A 381 3.85 18.60 13.74
N PRO A 382 4.17 19.91 13.70
CA PRO A 382 4.70 20.61 14.86
C PRO A 382 3.81 20.42 16.09
N VAL A 383 4.47 20.17 17.23
CA VAL A 383 3.82 20.06 18.54
C VAL A 383 3.93 21.36 19.31
N THR A 384 2.88 21.69 20.04
CA THR A 384 2.84 22.87 20.91
C THR A 384 3.53 22.57 22.24
N LYS A 385 4.04 23.60 22.91
CA LYS A 385 4.62 23.48 24.26
C LYS A 385 3.66 22.83 25.26
N ARG A 386 2.36 23.12 25.12
CA ARG A 386 1.31 22.53 25.98
C ARG A 386 1.17 21.03 25.76
N GLU A 387 1.19 20.57 24.51
CA GLU A 387 1.14 19.14 24.19
C GLU A 387 2.34 18.39 24.76
N VAL A 388 3.55 18.97 24.66
CA VAL A 388 4.76 18.39 25.26
C VAL A 388 4.66 18.37 26.78
N ALA A 389 4.22 19.46 27.41
CA ALA A 389 4.05 19.53 28.86
C ALA A 389 3.09 18.46 29.38
N SER A 390 1.95 18.25 28.73
CA SER A 390 1.01 17.19 29.09
C SER A 390 1.60 15.78 28.95
N LEU A 391 2.55 15.56 28.03
CA LEU A 391 3.26 14.28 27.94
C LEU A 391 4.29 14.11 29.06
N VAL A 392 4.99 15.19 29.43
CA VAL A 392 5.95 15.20 30.56
C VAL A 392 5.26 14.93 31.89
N GLU A 393 4.00 15.33 32.07
CA GLU A 393 3.22 15.04 33.28
C GLU A 393 3.16 13.52 33.58
N PHE A 394 3.03 12.66 32.57
CA PHE A 394 3.06 11.21 32.76
C PHE A 394 4.39 10.70 33.33
N VAL A 395 5.51 11.33 32.94
CA VAL A 395 6.82 11.03 33.52
C VAL A 395 6.87 11.44 35.00
N GLY A 396 6.28 12.59 35.33
CA GLY A 396 6.13 13.05 36.71
C GLY A 396 5.29 12.10 37.56
N MET A 397 4.17 11.61 37.03
CA MET A 397 3.29 10.64 37.71
C MET A 397 4.03 9.34 38.03
N ALA A 398 4.70 8.74 37.03
CA ALA A 398 5.47 7.52 37.21
C ALA A 398 6.56 7.67 38.31
N ARG A 399 7.29 8.80 38.29
CA ARG A 399 8.30 9.09 39.32
C ARG A 399 7.70 9.24 40.72
N ALA A 400 6.51 9.82 40.85
CA ALA A 400 5.82 9.95 42.13
C ALA A 400 5.43 8.57 42.72
N GLU A 401 5.26 7.55 41.87
CA GLU A 401 5.02 6.16 42.25
C GLU A 401 6.33 5.34 42.44
N GLY A 402 7.50 5.98 42.37
CA GLY A 402 8.79 5.33 42.54
C GLY A 402 9.31 4.59 41.30
N GLN A 403 8.70 4.80 40.13
CA GLN A 403 9.13 4.23 38.86
C GLN A 403 10.31 5.02 38.26
N THR A 404 11.03 4.40 37.31
CA THR A 404 12.15 5.01 36.60
C THR A 404 11.68 6.08 35.61
N VAL A 405 12.60 6.96 35.17
CA VAL A 405 12.29 7.96 34.13
C VAL A 405 11.86 7.28 32.82
N GLU A 406 12.50 6.17 32.47
CA GLU A 406 12.15 5.37 31.28
C GLU A 406 10.73 4.80 31.37
N GLN A 407 10.30 4.29 32.54
CA GLN A 407 8.92 3.85 32.76
C GLN A 407 7.93 5.02 32.64
N GLY A 408 8.33 6.22 33.07
CA GLY A 408 7.56 7.44 32.80
C GLY A 408 7.44 7.77 31.32
N ILE A 409 8.52 7.62 30.54
CA ILE A 409 8.49 7.81 29.08
C ILE A 409 7.59 6.76 28.42
N GLN A 410 7.63 5.50 28.89
CA GLN A 410 6.70 4.46 28.45
C GLN A 410 5.23 4.91 28.61
N LEU A 411 4.87 5.45 29.77
CA LEU A 411 3.49 5.93 30.03
C LEU A 411 3.12 7.09 29.09
N ALA A 412 4.05 8.02 28.84
CA ALA A 412 3.85 9.10 27.88
C ALA A 412 3.67 8.58 26.44
N VAL A 413 4.44 7.57 26.02
CA VAL A 413 4.29 6.91 24.71
C VAL A 413 2.93 6.21 24.61
N GLN A 414 2.50 5.50 25.66
CA GLN A 414 1.17 4.90 25.71
C GLN A 414 0.08 5.95 25.49
N ALA A 415 0.16 7.09 26.17
CA ALA A 415 -0.78 8.21 25.99
C ALA A 415 -0.76 8.77 24.56
N MET A 416 0.43 8.88 23.93
CA MET A 416 0.54 9.29 22.52
C MET A 416 -0.20 8.32 21.59
N LEU A 417 -0.03 7.01 21.78
CA LEU A 417 -0.58 5.98 20.88
C LEU A 417 -2.11 5.83 20.92
N VAL A 418 -2.76 6.37 21.96
CA VAL A 418 -4.24 6.42 22.06
C VAL A 418 -4.82 7.81 21.82
N SER A 419 -3.96 8.80 21.55
CA SER A 419 -4.38 10.16 21.24
C SER A 419 -5.13 10.20 19.90
N PRO A 420 -6.21 11.00 19.78
CA PRO A 420 -6.84 11.26 18.48
C PRO A 420 -5.86 11.82 17.45
N HIS A 421 -4.83 12.56 17.88
CA HIS A 421 -3.80 13.08 16.98
C HIS A 421 -2.90 11.98 16.40
N PHE A 422 -2.79 10.83 17.07
CA PHE A 422 -2.10 9.65 16.56
C PHE A 422 -3.04 8.71 15.81
N LEU A 423 -4.23 8.42 16.34
CA LEU A 423 -5.16 7.48 15.74
C LEU A 423 -5.81 7.99 14.46
N PHE A 424 -5.90 9.30 14.27
CA PHE A 424 -6.53 9.91 13.10
C PHE A 424 -5.59 10.82 12.32
N ARG A 425 -5.77 10.79 10.99
CA ARG A 425 -5.34 11.83 10.07
C ARG A 425 -6.48 12.81 9.90
N ILE A 426 -6.32 13.99 10.50
CA ILE A 426 -7.33 15.05 10.52
C ILE A 426 -6.83 16.15 9.60
N GLU A 427 -7.66 16.48 8.61
CA GLU A 427 -7.47 17.63 7.73
C GLU A 427 -8.46 18.70 8.16
N ARG A 428 -7.98 19.92 8.36
CA ARG A 428 -8.79 21.01 8.91
C ARG A 428 -9.48 21.75 7.78
N ASP A 429 -10.81 21.67 7.80
CA ASP A 429 -11.65 22.52 6.97
C ASP A 429 -11.81 23.89 7.63
N PRO A 430 -11.29 24.98 7.04
CA PRO A 430 -11.44 26.33 7.60
C PRO A 430 -12.89 26.83 7.50
N ASP A 431 -13.72 26.25 6.62
CA ASP A 431 -15.08 26.69 6.35
C ASP A 431 -16.07 25.50 6.42
N PRO A 432 -16.17 24.80 7.57
CA PRO A 432 -16.85 23.51 7.65
C PRO A 432 -18.35 23.56 7.33
N THR A 433 -18.96 24.74 7.43
CA THR A 433 -20.40 24.97 7.18
C THR A 433 -20.74 25.32 5.74
N ASP A 434 -19.76 25.59 4.87
CA ASP A 434 -19.99 25.91 3.46
C ASP A 434 -19.53 24.74 2.56
N PRO A 435 -20.45 23.86 2.13
CA PRO A 435 -20.09 22.68 1.35
C PRO A 435 -19.61 23.00 -0.07
N ALA A 436 -19.83 24.22 -0.59
CA ALA A 436 -19.42 24.60 -1.94
C ALA A 436 -18.00 25.19 -2.00
N LYS A 437 -17.40 25.51 -0.86
CA LYS A 437 -16.13 26.21 -0.79
C LYS A 437 -14.95 25.22 -0.78
N VAL A 438 -14.30 25.10 -1.93
CA VAL A 438 -13.05 24.35 -2.07
C VAL A 438 -11.89 25.15 -1.47
N HIS A 439 -11.08 24.51 -0.64
CA HIS A 439 -9.85 25.07 -0.09
C HIS A 439 -8.65 24.17 -0.39
N GLN A 440 -7.47 24.77 -0.45
CA GLN A 440 -6.22 24.04 -0.59
C GLN A 440 -5.76 23.52 0.77
N ILE A 441 -5.40 22.24 0.83
CA ILE A 441 -4.77 21.67 2.03
C ILE A 441 -3.37 22.27 2.26
N SER A 442 -2.98 22.34 3.53
CA SER A 442 -1.63 22.75 3.94
C SER A 442 -0.55 21.78 3.45
N ASP A 443 0.71 22.23 3.46
CA ASP A 443 1.84 21.36 3.12
C ASP A 443 2.01 20.20 4.11
N ILE A 444 1.63 20.39 5.39
CA ILE A 444 1.63 19.34 6.42
C ILE A 444 0.61 18.24 6.08
N GLU A 445 -0.61 18.64 5.71
CA GLU A 445 -1.65 17.70 5.29
C GLU A 445 -1.26 17.01 3.98
N LEU A 446 -0.59 17.72 3.06
CA LEU A 446 -0.06 17.11 1.83
C LEU A 446 1.01 16.07 2.13
N ALA A 447 1.97 16.36 3.01
CA ALA A 447 3.01 15.42 3.42
C ALA A 447 2.41 14.14 4.01
N SER A 448 1.43 14.29 4.91
CA SER A 448 0.70 13.17 5.51
C SER A 448 -0.11 12.38 4.47
N ARG A 449 -0.83 13.05 3.56
CA ARG A 449 -1.52 12.35 2.46
C ARG A 449 -0.56 11.56 1.58
N LEU A 450 0.56 12.17 1.21
CA LEU A 450 1.57 11.55 0.34
C LEU A 450 2.23 10.34 1.00
N SER A 451 2.63 10.45 2.27
CA SER A 451 3.29 9.36 3.00
C SER A 451 2.38 8.15 3.18
N TYR A 452 1.12 8.35 3.53
CA TYR A 452 0.20 7.23 3.71
C TYR A 452 -0.27 6.64 2.37
N PHE A 453 -0.30 7.45 1.32
CA PHE A 453 -0.55 6.94 -0.02
C PHE A 453 0.59 6.03 -0.50
N LEU A 454 1.85 6.47 -0.39
CA LEU A 454 3.00 5.73 -0.93
C LEU A 454 3.55 4.66 0.02
N TRP A 455 3.60 4.94 1.32
CA TRP A 455 4.23 4.09 2.34
C TRP A 455 3.25 3.48 3.33
N SER A 456 1.97 3.87 3.30
CA SER A 456 0.98 3.50 4.32
C SER A 456 1.49 3.73 5.75
N SER A 457 2.24 4.81 5.94
CA SER A 457 2.88 5.20 7.19
C SER A 457 3.09 6.71 7.24
N MET A 458 3.55 7.22 8.39
CA MET A 458 3.82 8.63 8.61
C MET A 458 4.96 9.19 7.74
N PRO A 459 4.98 10.51 7.44
CA PRO A 459 6.09 11.15 6.73
C PRO A 459 7.39 11.00 7.54
N ASP A 460 8.51 10.88 6.84
CA ASP A 460 9.82 10.97 7.45
C ASP A 460 10.22 12.42 7.74
N ASP A 461 11.35 12.60 8.42
CA ASP A 461 11.78 13.92 8.88
C ASP A 461 12.10 14.89 7.73
N GLU A 462 12.57 14.38 6.58
CA GLU A 462 12.81 15.18 5.39
C GLU A 462 11.49 15.74 4.82
N LEU A 463 10.50 14.86 4.58
CA LEU A 463 9.22 15.26 4.02
C LEU A 463 8.45 16.18 4.99
N LEU A 464 8.43 15.84 6.27
CA LEU A 464 7.76 16.64 7.30
C LEU A 464 8.47 17.99 7.48
N GLY A 465 9.81 18.03 7.47
CA GLY A 465 10.58 19.27 7.59
C GLY A 465 10.34 20.23 6.42
N LEU A 466 10.28 19.72 5.18
CA LEU A 466 9.92 20.53 4.00
C LEU A 466 8.50 21.11 4.11
N ALA A 467 7.57 20.32 4.63
CA ALA A 467 6.19 20.74 4.84
C ALA A 467 6.05 21.79 5.95
N GLU A 468 6.78 21.62 7.06
CA GLU A 468 6.84 22.61 8.16
C GLU A 468 7.43 23.94 7.70
N ALA A 469 8.38 23.90 6.76
CA ALA A 469 8.96 25.09 6.16
C ALA A 469 8.09 25.72 5.05
N GLY A 470 6.94 25.12 4.69
CA GLY A 470 6.09 25.58 3.58
C GLY A 470 6.76 25.48 2.20
N LYS A 471 7.71 24.55 2.04
CA LYS A 471 8.53 24.39 0.83
C LYS A 471 8.15 23.16 0.01
N LEU A 472 7.22 22.33 0.47
CA LEU A 472 6.92 21.06 -0.18
C LEU A 472 6.38 21.28 -1.62
N ARG A 473 5.65 22.37 -1.84
CA ARG A 473 5.11 22.74 -3.16
C ARG A 473 6.03 23.62 -4.00
N ALA A 474 7.26 23.89 -3.56
CA ALA A 474 8.21 24.63 -4.38
C ALA A 474 8.51 23.86 -5.69
N PRO A 475 8.80 24.55 -6.81
CA PRO A 475 9.05 23.90 -8.09
C PRO A 475 10.08 22.76 -7.98
N GLY A 476 9.71 21.56 -8.45
CA GLY A 476 10.55 20.36 -8.42
C GLY A 476 10.67 19.63 -7.07
N VAL A 477 10.30 20.25 -5.94
CA VAL A 477 10.44 19.63 -4.61
C VAL A 477 9.47 18.46 -4.42
N LEU A 478 8.18 18.67 -4.70
CA LEU A 478 7.18 17.62 -4.56
C LEU A 478 7.48 16.41 -5.45
N GLU A 479 7.85 16.65 -6.72
CA GLU A 479 8.22 15.60 -7.66
C GLU A 479 9.47 14.84 -7.20
N GLY A 480 10.48 15.57 -6.70
CA GLY A 480 11.69 14.96 -6.13
C GLY A 480 11.38 14.08 -4.92
N GLN A 481 10.50 14.53 -4.01
CA GLN A 481 10.07 13.73 -2.86
C GLN A 481 9.29 12.48 -3.31
N VAL A 482 8.38 12.60 -4.27
CA VAL A 482 7.66 11.42 -4.82
C VAL A 482 8.63 10.39 -5.37
N LYS A 483 9.62 10.80 -6.17
CA LYS A 483 10.65 9.88 -6.72
C LYS A 483 11.48 9.21 -5.63
N ARG A 484 11.94 9.99 -4.64
CA ARG A 484 12.67 9.47 -3.47
C ARG A 484 11.84 8.44 -2.72
N MET A 485 10.57 8.74 -2.48
CA MET A 485 9.67 7.87 -1.73
C MET A 485 9.32 6.58 -2.49
N LEU A 486 9.18 6.64 -3.81
CA LEU A 486 8.98 5.45 -4.64
C LEU A 486 10.23 4.55 -4.70
N ALA A 487 11.43 5.12 -4.57
CA ALA A 487 12.68 4.36 -4.51
C ALA A 487 12.92 3.69 -3.14
N ASP A 488 12.25 4.17 -2.09
CA ASP A 488 12.33 3.62 -0.73
C ASP A 488 11.60 2.26 -0.63
N GLU A 489 12.15 1.34 0.15
CA GLU A 489 11.59 0.00 0.34
C GLU A 489 10.14 0.03 0.86
N ARG A 490 9.78 1.04 1.67
CA ARG A 490 8.41 1.22 2.20
C ARG A 490 7.37 1.41 1.11
N SER A 491 7.77 1.79 -0.11
CA SER A 491 6.83 1.91 -1.24
C SER A 491 6.22 0.58 -1.67
N ALA A 492 6.79 -0.56 -1.24
CA ALA A 492 6.18 -1.87 -1.43
C ALA A 492 4.78 -1.94 -0.80
N ALA A 493 4.53 -1.17 0.27
CA ALA A 493 3.22 -1.06 0.90
C ALA A 493 2.12 -0.58 -0.06
N LEU A 494 2.45 0.24 -1.07
CA LEU A 494 1.50 0.63 -2.09
C LEU A 494 1.07 -0.59 -2.93
N ALA A 495 1.98 -1.47 -3.31
CA ALA A 495 1.63 -2.71 -4.02
C ALA A 495 0.79 -3.64 -3.12
N ASP A 496 1.17 -3.79 -1.85
CA ASP A 496 0.45 -4.66 -0.90
C ASP A 496 -0.95 -4.17 -0.55
N ASN A 497 -1.11 -2.86 -0.41
CA ASN A 497 -2.35 -2.24 0.04
C ASN A 497 -3.27 -1.83 -1.09
N PHE A 498 -2.75 -1.14 -2.10
CA PHE A 498 -3.57 -0.67 -3.20
C PHE A 498 -3.80 -1.78 -4.23
N ALA A 499 -2.74 -2.36 -4.82
CA ALA A 499 -2.91 -3.35 -5.88
C ALA A 499 -3.55 -4.64 -5.36
N GLY A 500 -3.22 -5.06 -4.13
CA GLY A 500 -3.84 -6.21 -3.48
C GLY A 500 -5.36 -6.11 -3.31
N GLN A 501 -5.88 -4.91 -3.02
CA GLN A 501 -7.32 -4.65 -2.91
C GLN A 501 -7.96 -4.41 -4.28
N TRP A 502 -7.34 -3.58 -5.12
CA TRP A 502 -7.85 -3.24 -6.43
C TRP A 502 -7.99 -4.46 -7.36
N LEU A 503 -7.02 -5.38 -7.30
CA LEU A 503 -7.02 -6.62 -8.08
C LEU A 503 -7.63 -7.80 -7.31
N GLU A 504 -8.16 -7.57 -6.11
CA GLU A 504 -8.74 -8.58 -5.22
C GLU A 504 -7.82 -9.78 -4.88
N THR A 505 -6.51 -9.69 -5.11
CA THR A 505 -5.58 -10.81 -4.87
C THR A 505 -5.48 -11.22 -3.40
N ARG A 506 -5.92 -10.35 -2.47
CA ARG A 506 -6.12 -10.70 -1.06
C ARG A 506 -7.14 -11.83 -0.86
N ASN A 507 -8.09 -12.00 -1.78
CA ASN A 507 -9.14 -13.02 -1.69
C ASN A 507 -8.63 -14.43 -2.00
N LEU A 508 -7.42 -14.59 -2.54
CA LEU A 508 -6.82 -15.89 -2.85
C LEU A 508 -6.76 -16.84 -1.63
N ASP A 509 -6.63 -16.32 -0.41
CA ASP A 509 -6.62 -17.14 0.81
C ASP A 509 -7.97 -17.80 1.10
N SER A 510 -9.05 -17.18 0.64
CA SER A 510 -10.42 -17.65 0.83
C SER A 510 -10.87 -18.60 -0.27
N LEU A 511 -10.16 -18.64 -1.41
CA LEU A 511 -10.49 -19.52 -2.52
C LEU A 511 -10.16 -20.98 -2.20
N LYS A 512 -11.15 -21.84 -2.41
CA LYS A 512 -11.06 -23.30 -2.21
C LYS A 512 -11.48 -24.04 -3.49
N PRO A 513 -10.60 -24.12 -4.50
CA PRO A 513 -10.81 -24.98 -5.67
C PRO A 513 -10.93 -26.45 -5.25
N ASP A 514 -11.57 -27.25 -6.10
CA ASP A 514 -11.73 -28.68 -5.89
C ASP A 514 -10.35 -29.39 -5.86
N PRO A 515 -9.94 -30.00 -4.73
CA PRO A 515 -8.62 -30.60 -4.59
C PRO A 515 -8.40 -31.83 -5.48
N GLN A 516 -9.47 -32.45 -6.00
CA GLN A 516 -9.33 -33.55 -6.96
C GLN A 516 -9.01 -33.03 -8.36
N LYS A 517 -9.52 -31.85 -8.71
CA LYS A 517 -9.27 -31.21 -10.01
C LYS A 517 -7.98 -30.40 -10.03
N PHE A 518 -7.63 -29.79 -8.91
CA PHE A 518 -6.48 -28.88 -8.77
C PHE A 518 -5.57 -29.32 -7.61
N PRO A 519 -4.93 -30.50 -7.68
CA PRO A 519 -4.09 -31.06 -6.61
C PRO A 519 -2.81 -30.23 -6.29
N GLU A 520 -2.44 -29.33 -7.19
CA GLU A 520 -1.37 -28.34 -7.04
C GLU A 520 -1.77 -27.10 -6.25
N TRP A 521 -3.08 -26.87 -6.02
CA TRP A 521 -3.56 -25.73 -5.24
C TRP A 521 -3.20 -25.87 -3.76
N ARG A 522 -2.05 -25.29 -3.40
CA ARG A 522 -1.46 -25.36 -2.06
C ARG A 522 -1.09 -23.96 -1.58
N PRO A 523 -0.92 -23.74 -0.26
CA PRO A 523 -0.49 -22.44 0.26
C PRO A 523 0.75 -21.90 -0.47
N GLU A 524 1.71 -22.78 -0.79
CA GLU A 524 2.95 -22.37 -1.46
C GLU A 524 2.73 -21.75 -2.84
N LEU A 525 1.80 -22.31 -3.62
CA LEU A 525 1.45 -21.79 -4.93
C LEU A 525 0.66 -20.48 -4.82
N ARG A 526 -0.30 -20.39 -3.88
CA ARG A 526 -1.07 -19.17 -3.64
C ARG A 526 -0.19 -17.99 -3.23
N ASP A 527 0.74 -18.23 -2.31
CA ASP A 527 1.70 -17.21 -1.87
C ASP A 527 2.60 -16.78 -3.04
N ALA A 528 2.99 -17.72 -3.88
CA ALA A 528 3.81 -17.42 -5.04
C ALA A 528 3.05 -16.56 -6.06
N MET A 529 1.77 -16.88 -6.34
CA MET A 529 0.90 -16.08 -7.21
C MET A 529 0.72 -14.64 -6.69
N LYS A 530 0.50 -14.45 -5.38
CA LYS A 530 0.41 -13.10 -4.79
C LYS A 530 1.73 -12.34 -4.90
N THR A 531 2.83 -13.03 -4.63
CA THR A 531 4.17 -12.43 -4.65
C THR A 531 4.54 -11.99 -6.06
N GLU A 532 4.22 -12.78 -7.08
CA GLU A 532 4.37 -12.39 -8.49
C GLU A 532 3.64 -11.07 -8.76
N THR A 533 2.36 -10.97 -8.44
CA THR A 533 1.56 -9.76 -8.70
C THR A 533 2.09 -8.54 -7.98
N ARG A 534 2.44 -8.71 -6.70
CA ARG A 534 3.03 -7.64 -5.89
C ARG A 534 4.32 -7.13 -6.52
N MET A 535 5.26 -8.02 -6.82
CA MET A 535 6.57 -7.67 -7.41
C MET A 535 6.41 -7.08 -8.83
N PHE A 536 5.49 -7.61 -9.63
CA PHE A 536 5.18 -7.08 -10.96
C PHE A 536 4.66 -5.65 -10.89
N PHE A 537 3.65 -5.38 -10.06
CA PHE A 537 3.10 -4.05 -9.88
C PHE A 537 4.15 -3.08 -9.32
N GLU A 538 4.94 -3.52 -8.34
CA GLU A 538 6.05 -2.76 -7.77
C GLU A 538 7.09 -2.38 -8.83
N ALA A 539 7.46 -3.31 -9.73
CA ALA A 539 8.40 -3.04 -10.81
C ALA A 539 7.85 -2.03 -11.82
N ILE A 540 6.57 -2.16 -12.22
CA ILE A 540 5.92 -1.21 -13.13
C ILE A 540 5.94 0.21 -12.56
N LEU A 541 5.64 0.36 -11.27
CA LEU A 541 5.65 1.67 -10.60
C LEU A 541 7.07 2.23 -10.40
N ARG A 542 7.98 1.44 -9.82
CA ARG A 542 9.33 1.92 -9.48
C ARG A 542 10.18 2.22 -10.70
N GLU A 543 10.02 1.45 -11.76
CA GLU A 543 10.73 1.66 -13.02
C GLU A 543 10.01 2.66 -13.94
N ASN A 544 8.89 3.25 -13.48
CA ASN A 544 8.07 4.20 -14.24
C ASN A 544 7.73 3.67 -15.65
N ARG A 545 7.28 2.41 -15.72
CA ARG A 545 6.93 1.74 -16.96
C ARG A 545 5.63 2.30 -17.53
N PRO A 546 5.46 2.32 -18.86
CA PRO A 546 4.21 2.77 -19.47
C PRO A 546 3.06 1.83 -19.07
N LEU A 547 1.85 2.38 -18.96
CA LEU A 547 0.65 1.61 -18.61
C LEU A 547 0.37 0.46 -19.60
N SER A 548 0.83 0.56 -20.84
CA SER A 548 0.76 -0.55 -21.81
C SER A 548 1.47 -1.79 -21.28
N GLU A 549 2.68 -1.65 -20.73
CA GLU A 549 3.44 -2.76 -20.15
C GLU A 549 2.73 -3.37 -18.93
N PHE A 550 1.88 -2.62 -18.23
CA PHE A 550 1.04 -3.23 -17.18
C PHE A 550 0.09 -4.30 -17.74
N LEU A 551 -0.33 -4.15 -19.00
CA LEU A 551 -1.25 -5.06 -19.69
C LEU A 551 -0.52 -6.11 -20.55
N ASP A 552 0.63 -5.77 -21.15
CA ASP A 552 1.30 -6.62 -22.15
C ASP A 552 2.81 -6.86 -21.91
N ALA A 553 3.31 -6.58 -20.69
CA ALA A 553 4.72 -6.76 -20.34
C ALA A 553 5.28 -8.12 -20.77
N LYS A 554 6.49 -8.10 -21.33
CA LYS A 554 7.28 -9.28 -21.71
C LYS A 554 8.14 -9.81 -20.57
N PHE A 555 7.76 -9.56 -19.33
CA PHE A 555 8.45 -10.08 -18.16
C PHE A 555 7.47 -10.38 -17.03
N THR A 556 7.87 -11.27 -16.14
CA THR A 556 7.21 -11.49 -14.84
C THR A 556 8.22 -11.90 -13.77
N PHE A 557 7.76 -12.19 -12.55
CA PHE A 557 8.58 -12.66 -11.44
C PHE A 557 8.20 -14.09 -11.05
N LEU A 558 9.15 -15.01 -11.14
CA LEU A 558 8.91 -16.43 -10.89
C LEU A 558 9.90 -17.00 -9.87
N ASN A 559 9.39 -17.90 -9.03
CA ASN A 559 10.18 -18.91 -8.34
C ASN A 559 9.87 -20.31 -8.94
N GLY A 560 10.57 -21.35 -8.47
CA GLY A 560 10.42 -22.71 -9.01
C GLY A 560 8.98 -23.25 -9.01
N PRO A 561 8.22 -23.19 -7.89
CA PRO A 561 6.84 -23.62 -7.85
C PRO A 561 5.93 -22.94 -8.89
N LEU A 562 6.04 -21.61 -9.02
CA LEU A 562 5.21 -20.85 -9.96
C LEU A 562 5.64 -21.08 -11.42
N ALA A 563 6.95 -21.18 -11.68
CA ALA A 563 7.46 -21.51 -13.00
C ALA A 563 6.97 -22.89 -13.47
N LYS A 564 6.95 -23.89 -12.58
CA LYS A 564 6.36 -25.21 -12.86
C LYS A 564 4.87 -25.10 -13.17
N HIS A 565 4.12 -24.31 -12.40
CA HIS A 565 2.69 -24.08 -12.66
C HIS A 565 2.45 -23.41 -14.03
N TYR A 566 3.35 -22.52 -14.45
CA TYR A 566 3.27 -21.86 -15.75
C TYR A 566 3.83 -22.66 -16.92
N GLY A 567 4.55 -23.76 -16.66
CA GLY A 567 5.26 -24.52 -17.68
C GLY A 567 6.49 -23.79 -18.23
N ILE A 568 7.12 -22.92 -17.43
CA ILE A 568 8.32 -22.17 -17.80
C ILE A 568 9.55 -22.88 -17.23
N GLU A 569 10.46 -23.30 -18.11
CA GLU A 569 11.70 -23.96 -17.74
C GLU A 569 12.80 -22.97 -17.30
N GLY A 570 13.88 -23.47 -16.71
CA GLY A 570 15.06 -22.66 -16.35
C GLY A 570 14.95 -21.87 -15.04
N VAL A 571 13.82 -21.91 -14.35
CA VAL A 571 13.62 -21.28 -13.04
C VAL A 571 13.42 -22.35 -11.97
N THR A 572 14.36 -22.42 -11.02
CA THR A 572 14.34 -23.41 -9.93
C THR A 572 14.61 -22.76 -8.59
N GLY A 573 14.14 -23.38 -7.51
CA GLY A 573 14.37 -22.94 -6.14
C GLY A 573 13.32 -21.95 -5.61
N PRO A 574 13.43 -21.57 -4.33
CA PRO A 574 12.44 -20.72 -3.63
C PRO A 574 12.39 -19.27 -4.10
N ASP A 575 13.54 -18.75 -4.54
CA ASP A 575 13.72 -17.31 -4.67
C ASP A 575 13.17 -16.79 -6.00
N PHE A 576 12.44 -15.67 -5.92
CA PHE A 576 11.87 -14.99 -7.06
C PHE A 576 12.95 -14.31 -7.89
N ARG A 577 12.84 -14.44 -9.22
CA ARG A 577 13.67 -13.71 -10.17
C ARG A 577 12.79 -13.12 -11.27
N ARG A 578 13.24 -12.00 -11.84
CA ARG A 578 12.64 -11.47 -13.06
C ARG A 578 12.96 -12.41 -14.22
N VAL A 579 11.94 -12.74 -15.01
CA VAL A 579 12.04 -13.67 -16.15
C VAL A 579 11.44 -12.99 -17.37
N GLU A 580 12.17 -13.02 -18.48
CA GLU A 580 11.64 -12.59 -19.78
C GLU A 580 10.69 -13.66 -20.33
N LEU A 581 9.53 -13.22 -20.80
CA LEU A 581 8.50 -14.06 -21.39
C LEU A 581 8.74 -14.12 -22.90
N THR A 582 9.00 -15.31 -23.40
CA THR A 582 9.32 -15.56 -24.82
C THR A 582 8.09 -15.84 -25.68
N THR A 583 6.90 -15.92 -25.08
CA THR A 583 5.64 -16.19 -25.77
C THR A 583 4.62 -15.08 -25.55
N ASP A 584 3.72 -14.89 -26.50
CA ASP A 584 2.60 -13.94 -26.37
C ASP A 584 1.43 -14.49 -25.54
N GLN A 585 1.54 -15.71 -25.03
CA GLN A 585 0.50 -16.35 -24.22
C GLN A 585 0.46 -15.83 -22.77
N ARG A 586 1.53 -15.19 -22.32
CA ARG A 586 1.65 -14.61 -20.98
C ARG A 586 2.21 -13.20 -21.14
N GLY A 587 1.48 -12.21 -20.64
CA GLY A 587 1.82 -10.80 -20.77
C GLY A 587 1.01 -9.97 -19.81
N GLY A 588 1.71 -9.13 -19.04
CA GLY A 588 1.10 -8.23 -18.07
C GLY A 588 0.17 -8.88 -17.05
N ILE A 589 -0.58 -8.03 -16.35
CA ILE A 589 -1.34 -8.39 -15.16
C ILE A 589 -2.50 -9.37 -15.43
N LEU A 590 -3.12 -9.28 -16.60
CA LEU A 590 -4.31 -10.07 -16.95
C LEU A 590 -3.98 -11.56 -17.18
N SER A 591 -2.71 -11.89 -17.33
CA SER A 591 -2.24 -13.26 -17.54
C SER A 591 -1.76 -13.96 -16.26
N GLN A 592 -1.69 -13.24 -15.14
CA GLN A 592 -1.21 -13.79 -13.87
C GLN A 592 -2.28 -14.66 -13.20
N ALA A 593 -1.86 -15.82 -12.69
CA ALA A 593 -2.78 -16.78 -12.10
C ALA A 593 -3.51 -16.27 -10.86
N SER A 594 -2.91 -15.33 -10.11
CA SER A 594 -3.58 -14.64 -9.01
C SER A 594 -4.88 -13.96 -9.45
N VAL A 595 -4.80 -13.14 -10.50
CA VAL A 595 -5.91 -12.36 -11.06
C VAL A 595 -6.92 -13.27 -11.74
N LEU A 596 -6.46 -14.25 -12.50
CA LEU A 596 -7.33 -15.24 -13.14
C LEU A 596 -8.10 -16.09 -12.12
N ALA A 597 -7.46 -16.49 -11.02
CA ALA A 597 -8.11 -17.30 -9.99
C ALA A 597 -9.20 -16.52 -9.24
N VAL A 598 -8.95 -15.25 -8.86
CA VAL A 598 -9.96 -14.44 -8.15
C VAL A 598 -11.12 -13.98 -9.05
N SER A 599 -10.91 -13.94 -10.36
CA SER A 599 -11.94 -13.59 -11.34
C SER A 599 -12.69 -14.80 -11.93
N SER A 600 -12.43 -16.01 -11.43
CA SER A 600 -13.01 -17.25 -11.94
C SER A 600 -13.92 -17.96 -10.93
N TYR A 601 -14.81 -18.81 -11.43
CA TYR A 601 -15.60 -19.71 -10.58
C TYR A 601 -14.72 -20.84 -10.04
N PRO A 602 -14.99 -21.35 -8.81
CA PRO A 602 -14.17 -22.40 -8.15
C PRO A 602 -13.98 -23.72 -8.94
N THR A 603 -14.70 -23.91 -10.04
CA THR A 603 -14.66 -25.12 -10.89
C THR A 603 -14.01 -24.89 -12.26
N ARG A 604 -13.53 -23.68 -12.59
CA ARG A 604 -13.13 -23.29 -13.95
C ARG A 604 -11.69 -22.82 -14.15
N THR A 605 -10.87 -22.75 -13.10
CA THR A 605 -9.45 -22.31 -13.20
C THR A 605 -8.57 -23.06 -12.26
#